data_AF-A0A1G3FPX8-F1
#
_entry.id   AF-A0A1G3FPX8-F1
#
_cell.length_a   1.000
_cell.length_b   1.000
_cell.length_c   1.000
_cell.angle_alpha   90.00
_cell.angle_beta   90.00
_cell.angle_gamma   90.00
#
_symmetry.space_group_name_H-M   'P 1'
#
loop_
_entity.id
_entity.type
_entity.pdbx_description
1 polymer ?
#
loop_
_entity_poly.entity_id
_entity_poly.type
_entity_poly.pdbx_seq_one_letter_code
_entity_poly.pdbx_strand_id
1 'polypeptide(L)'
;RIARTAGLTVHVFEEGYLRPHWVTYERGGSNGHSRLMQLSLAEMQHALEQSDMDLPDAPARWGDMRQHIFYGALYHGFVMLGRRRYRNFRPHRALTAVQEFRLYLRRLALLPFHALERRLATWRIRNGGFPYHLVLLQLEHDSSFRMHSPFATMTEFLALVMEGFARGAPTHHHLVFKAHPLEDGRIPVAHEITRLAAQHGVADRVHFVRGGKLAPLLNDARSAVTVNSTAGQQVLWRGLPLKTFGAAVYSKPEFVSSQSLPDFFRQPRRPDSRAYRDYRHYLLETSQVPGGFYSTRGRRALLRQVVDMMLAPEDPYDALVSGNAAPRQQLRLVN
;
A
#
# COMPACT_ATOMS: atom_id res chain seq x y z
N ARG A 1 10.87 -21.24 9.74
CA ARG A 1 11.45 -22.61 9.71
C ARG A 1 11.52 -23.20 11.12
N ILE A 2 12.27 -22.60 12.04
CA ILE A 2 12.35 -23.04 13.46
C ILE A 2 10.96 -23.30 14.08
N ALA A 3 10.04 -22.31 13.98
CA ALA A 3 8.68 -22.46 14.49
C ALA A 3 7.92 -23.66 13.88
N ARG A 4 8.05 -23.91 12.56
CA ARG A 4 7.41 -25.04 11.89
C ARG A 4 7.98 -26.38 12.38
N THR A 5 9.30 -26.48 12.53
CA THR A 5 9.96 -27.68 13.08
C THR A 5 9.51 -27.97 14.51
N ALA A 6 9.21 -26.94 15.28
CA ALA A 6 8.69 -27.06 16.65
C ALA A 6 7.16 -27.28 16.73
N GLY A 7 6.47 -27.43 15.59
CA GLY A 7 5.00 -27.59 15.57
C GLY A 7 4.23 -26.34 16.01
N LEU A 8 4.85 -25.15 15.98
CA LEU A 8 4.24 -23.89 16.41
C LEU A 8 3.48 -23.20 15.27
N THR A 9 2.26 -22.75 15.57
CA THR A 9 1.47 -21.88 14.69
C THR A 9 2.09 -20.49 14.63
N VAL A 10 2.35 -20.00 13.42
CA VAL A 10 2.89 -18.65 13.21
C VAL A 10 1.76 -17.72 12.81
N HIS A 11 1.47 -16.75 13.68
CA HIS A 11 0.47 -15.70 13.45
C HIS A 11 1.17 -14.45 12.92
N VAL A 12 0.71 -13.93 11.77
CA VAL A 12 1.30 -12.77 11.11
C VAL A 12 0.26 -11.65 11.09
N PHE A 13 0.68 -10.48 11.56
CA PHE A 13 -0.13 -9.27 11.60
C PHE A 13 0.55 -8.18 10.78
N GLU A 14 -0.21 -7.59 9.86
CA GLU A 14 0.25 -6.47 9.04
C GLU A 14 -0.80 -5.37 9.00
N GLU A 15 -0.39 -4.18 8.61
CA GLU A 15 -1.38 -3.17 8.24
C GLU A 15 -2.20 -3.67 7.04
N GLY A 16 -3.52 -3.46 7.05
CA GLY A 16 -4.44 -4.08 6.10
C GLY A 16 -4.08 -3.86 4.63
N TYR A 17 -4.30 -4.91 3.83
CA TYR A 17 -4.24 -4.83 2.37
C TYR A 17 -5.29 -3.84 1.84
N LEU A 18 -6.43 -3.77 2.51
CA LEU A 18 -7.45 -2.75 2.30
C LEU A 18 -7.25 -1.61 3.29
N ARG A 19 -7.24 -0.38 2.79
CA ARG A 19 -7.03 0.83 3.62
C ARG A 19 -8.29 1.68 3.66
N PRO A 20 -8.56 2.39 4.79
CA PRO A 20 -7.68 2.56 5.96
C PRO A 20 -8.05 1.76 7.23
N HIS A 21 -9.02 0.84 7.20
CA HIS A 21 -9.68 0.28 8.42
C HIS A 21 -9.40 -1.17 8.76
N TRP A 22 -8.43 -1.77 8.11
CA TRP A 22 -8.22 -3.21 8.19
C TRP A 22 -6.84 -3.50 8.75
N VAL A 23 -6.78 -4.59 9.51
CA VAL A 23 -5.55 -5.29 9.85
C VAL A 23 -5.57 -6.60 9.11
N THR A 24 -4.46 -6.92 8.44
CA THR A 24 -4.29 -8.24 7.84
C THR A 24 -3.87 -9.19 8.95
N TYR A 25 -4.62 -10.28 9.12
CA TYR A 25 -4.25 -11.41 9.95
C TYR A 25 -4.20 -12.69 9.09
N GLU A 26 -3.04 -13.34 9.09
CA GLU A 26 -2.79 -14.57 8.32
C GLU A 26 -1.91 -15.55 9.11
N ARG A 27 -1.97 -16.82 8.74
CA ARG A 27 -1.07 -17.85 9.29
C ARG A 27 0.06 -18.18 8.33
N GLY A 28 1.26 -18.34 8.87
CA GLY A 28 2.43 -18.82 8.13
C GLY A 28 3.15 -17.80 7.23
N GLY A 29 2.47 -16.75 6.75
CA GLY A 29 3.08 -15.68 5.94
C GLY A 29 2.09 -14.61 5.48
N SER A 30 2.59 -13.42 5.14
CA SER A 30 1.85 -12.28 4.57
C SER A 30 2.57 -11.71 3.35
N ASN A 31 1.94 -10.79 2.63
CA ASN A 31 2.43 -10.15 1.40
C ASN A 31 2.89 -11.20 0.37
N GLY A 32 4.14 -11.19 -0.08
CA GLY A 32 4.65 -12.17 -1.04
C GLY A 32 4.74 -13.61 -0.51
N HIS A 33 4.54 -13.81 0.80
CA HIS A 33 4.44 -15.14 1.43
C HIS A 33 3.01 -15.51 1.84
N SER A 34 2.01 -14.70 1.48
CA SER A 34 0.60 -14.99 1.71
C SER A 34 0.13 -16.17 0.84
N ARG A 35 -0.81 -16.97 1.36
CA ARG A 35 -1.56 -17.98 0.57
C ARG A 35 -2.31 -17.35 -0.61
N LEU A 36 -2.70 -16.08 -0.51
CA LEU A 36 -3.35 -15.31 -1.58
C LEU A 36 -2.51 -15.23 -2.87
N MET A 37 -1.19 -15.40 -2.78
CA MET A 37 -0.33 -15.43 -3.97
C MET A 37 -0.62 -16.64 -4.87
N GLN A 38 -1.09 -17.75 -4.29
CA GLN A 38 -1.30 -19.03 -4.97
C GLN A 38 -2.77 -19.26 -5.34
N LEU A 39 -3.71 -18.73 -4.55
CA LEU A 39 -5.14 -18.88 -4.80
C LEU A 39 -5.56 -18.18 -6.09
N SER A 40 -6.25 -18.89 -6.97
CA SER A 40 -6.91 -18.35 -8.15
C SER A 40 -8.19 -17.58 -7.76
N LEU A 41 -8.68 -16.73 -8.67
CA LEU A 41 -9.96 -16.05 -8.44
C LEU A 41 -11.13 -17.04 -8.38
N ALA A 42 -11.09 -18.11 -9.19
CA ALA A 42 -12.12 -19.14 -9.19
C ALA A 42 -12.24 -19.85 -7.83
N GLU A 43 -11.11 -20.19 -7.20
CA GLU A 43 -11.12 -20.76 -5.84
C GLU A 43 -11.68 -19.78 -4.81
N MET A 44 -11.36 -18.49 -4.93
CA MET A 44 -11.91 -17.45 -4.06
C MET A 44 -13.42 -17.30 -4.24
N GLN A 45 -13.90 -17.31 -5.49
CA GLN A 45 -15.33 -17.23 -5.81
C GLN A 45 -16.09 -18.45 -5.28
N HIS A 46 -15.54 -19.66 -5.45
CA HIS A 46 -16.15 -20.87 -4.92
C HIS A 46 -16.24 -20.86 -3.39
N ALA A 47 -15.18 -20.40 -2.70
CA ALA A 47 -15.20 -20.25 -1.25
C ALA A 47 -16.25 -19.23 -0.76
N LEU A 48 -16.59 -18.23 -1.58
CA LEU A 48 -17.61 -17.22 -1.25
C LEU A 48 -19.05 -17.71 -1.48
N GLU A 49 -19.29 -18.81 -2.19
CA GLU A 49 -20.64 -19.34 -2.44
C GLU A 49 -21.38 -19.68 -1.15
N GLN A 50 -20.65 -19.96 -0.07
CA GLN A 50 -21.18 -20.27 1.26
C GLN A 50 -21.29 -19.05 2.18
N SER A 51 -20.91 -17.85 1.71
CA SER A 51 -20.92 -16.61 2.50
C SER A 51 -22.06 -15.68 2.11
N ASP A 52 -22.74 -15.10 3.11
CA ASP A 52 -23.76 -14.08 2.87
C ASP A 52 -23.12 -12.73 2.46
N MET A 53 -23.77 -12.07 1.50
CA MET A 53 -23.31 -10.88 0.77
C MET A 53 -23.41 -9.55 1.55
N ASP A 54 -23.03 -9.50 2.83
CA ASP A 54 -23.04 -8.26 3.61
C ASP A 54 -21.65 -7.58 3.59
N LEU A 55 -21.38 -6.84 2.51
CA LEU A 55 -20.16 -6.03 2.38
C LEU A 55 -20.19 -4.85 3.38
N PRO A 56 -19.23 -4.75 4.32
CA PRO A 56 -19.19 -3.65 5.27
C PRO A 56 -18.79 -2.34 4.60
N ASP A 57 -19.45 -1.25 4.99
CA ASP A 57 -18.99 0.11 4.73
C ASP A 57 -17.69 0.38 5.50
N ALA A 58 -16.60 0.60 4.76
CA ALA A 58 -15.35 1.05 5.36
C ALA A 58 -15.54 2.49 5.88
N PRO A 59 -15.27 2.79 7.17
CA PRO A 59 -15.41 4.14 7.68
C PRO A 59 -14.55 5.16 6.89
N ALA A 60 -14.94 6.43 6.84
CA ALA A 60 -14.23 7.42 6.01
C ALA A 60 -12.94 7.99 6.64
N ARG A 61 -12.58 7.64 7.89
CA ARG A 61 -11.59 8.38 8.67
C ARG A 61 -10.44 7.52 9.16
N TRP A 62 -9.22 7.89 8.83
CA TRP A 62 -7.99 7.37 9.44
C TRP A 62 -8.09 7.51 10.98
N GLY A 63 -7.52 6.56 11.71
CA GLY A 63 -7.37 6.66 13.17
C GLY A 63 -6.70 7.97 13.59
N ASP A 64 -6.88 8.39 14.84
CA ASP A 64 -6.44 9.71 15.29
C ASP A 64 -4.92 9.92 15.11
N MET A 65 -4.53 10.73 14.13
CA MET A 65 -3.13 11.10 13.83
C MET A 65 -2.39 11.60 15.09
N ARG A 66 -3.13 12.19 16.03
CA ARG A 66 -2.59 12.68 17.31
C ARG A 66 -2.03 11.54 18.16
N GLN A 67 -2.69 10.39 18.20
CA GLN A 67 -2.20 9.23 18.95
C GLN A 67 -0.98 8.62 18.28
N HIS A 68 -0.93 8.59 16.95
CA HIS A 68 0.25 8.14 16.21
C HIS A 68 1.46 9.03 16.51
N ILE A 69 1.29 10.35 16.50
CA ILE A 69 2.33 11.32 16.87
C ILE A 69 2.74 11.14 18.34
N PHE A 70 1.78 11.01 19.26
CA PHE A 70 2.05 10.86 20.70
C PHE A 70 2.84 9.58 21.02
N TYR A 71 2.36 8.42 20.57
CA TYR A 71 3.06 7.15 20.82
C TYR A 71 4.39 7.08 20.07
N GLY A 72 4.48 7.70 18.88
CA GLY A 72 5.74 7.88 18.17
C GLY A 72 6.74 8.70 18.98
N ALA A 73 6.33 9.85 19.52
CA ALA A 73 7.17 10.70 20.37
C ALA A 73 7.58 9.98 21.67
N LEU A 74 6.65 9.29 22.31
CA LEU A 74 6.89 8.52 23.53
C LEU A 74 7.90 7.39 23.30
N TYR A 75 7.74 6.63 22.22
CA TYR A 75 8.68 5.58 21.82
C TYR A 75 10.10 6.14 21.59
N HIS A 76 10.23 7.22 20.81
CA HIS A 76 11.54 7.84 20.57
C HIS A 76 12.13 8.45 21.85
N GLY A 77 11.28 8.99 22.74
CA GLY A 77 11.68 9.43 24.07
C GLY A 77 12.28 8.30 24.90
N PHE A 78 11.61 7.14 24.96
CA PHE A 78 12.14 5.96 25.66
C PHE A 78 13.43 5.42 25.04
N VAL A 79 13.55 5.41 23.70
CA VAL A 79 14.79 4.98 23.02
C VAL A 79 15.94 5.96 23.29
N MET A 80 15.68 7.26 23.33
CA MET A 80 16.70 8.28 23.60
C MET A 80 17.14 8.29 25.07
N LEU A 81 16.19 8.25 26.01
CA LEU A 81 16.46 8.31 27.45
C LEU A 81 16.93 6.96 28.02
N GLY A 82 16.46 5.85 27.44
CA GLY A 82 16.82 4.48 27.84
C GLY A 82 18.25 4.07 27.48
N ARG A 83 18.95 4.81 26.60
CA ARG A 83 20.36 4.56 26.24
C ARG A 83 21.30 4.53 27.45
N ARG A 84 20.99 5.28 28.52
CA ARG A 84 21.80 5.29 29.75
C ARG A 84 21.70 3.96 30.52
N ARG A 85 20.53 3.30 30.50
CA ARG A 85 20.28 2.03 31.20
C ARG A 85 20.73 0.81 30.38
N TYR A 86 20.81 0.93 29.06
CA TYR A 86 21.20 -0.15 28.15
C TYR A 86 22.39 0.27 27.27
N ARG A 87 23.57 0.42 27.89
CA ARG A 87 24.80 0.95 27.23
C ARG A 87 25.28 0.11 26.03
N ASN A 88 24.91 -1.17 25.96
CA ASN A 88 25.27 -2.09 24.87
C ASN A 88 24.15 -2.28 23.82
N PHE A 89 23.03 -1.56 23.93
CA PHE A 89 21.91 -1.70 22.98
C PHE A 89 22.30 -1.19 21.58
N ARG A 90 22.32 -2.09 20.61
CA ARG A 90 22.53 -1.79 19.19
C ARG A 90 21.18 -1.83 18.47
N PRO A 91 20.62 -0.68 18.03
CA PRO A 91 19.39 -0.70 17.24
C PRO A 91 19.65 -1.32 15.87
N HIS A 92 18.66 -2.03 15.33
CA HIS A 92 18.65 -2.54 13.96
C HIS A 92 18.48 -1.44 12.91
N ARG A 93 18.32 -0.18 13.34
CA ARG A 93 18.08 0.97 12.46
C ARG A 93 19.39 1.55 11.93
N ALA A 94 19.43 1.89 10.65
CA ALA A 94 20.59 2.45 9.98
C ALA A 94 20.94 3.88 10.43
N LEU A 95 19.98 4.64 10.96
CA LEU A 95 20.18 6.01 11.46
C LEU A 95 20.22 6.05 12.98
N THR A 96 21.05 6.94 13.51
CA THR A 96 21.04 7.26 14.95
C THR A 96 19.80 8.08 15.31
N ALA A 97 19.37 8.00 16.58
CA ALA A 97 18.21 8.75 17.06
C ALA A 97 18.34 10.28 16.85
N VAL A 98 19.56 10.82 16.92
CA VAL A 98 19.83 12.26 16.67
C VAL A 98 19.69 12.61 15.18
N GLN A 99 20.16 11.76 14.28
CA GLN A 99 19.97 11.95 12.83
C GLN A 99 18.48 11.87 12.47
N GLU A 100 17.77 10.89 13.02
CA GLU A 100 16.32 10.75 12.87
C GLU A 100 15.57 11.98 13.41
N PHE A 101 15.95 12.48 14.59
CA PHE A 101 15.38 13.71 15.15
C PHE A 101 15.64 14.94 14.26
N ARG A 102 16.87 15.11 13.73
CA ARG A 102 17.19 16.21 12.81
C ARG A 102 16.38 16.14 11.51
N LEU A 103 16.17 14.94 10.97
CA LEU A 103 15.30 14.74 9.79
C LEU A 103 13.85 15.11 10.11
N TYR A 104 13.32 14.67 11.26
CA TYR A 104 11.97 15.06 11.69
C TYR A 104 11.83 16.56 11.91
N LEU A 105 12.81 17.22 12.54
CA LEU A 105 12.79 18.66 12.78
C LEU A 105 12.84 19.44 11.47
N ARG A 106 13.73 19.06 10.53
CA ARG A 106 13.78 19.65 9.19
C ARG A 106 12.46 19.45 8.44
N ARG A 107 11.88 18.25 8.51
CA ARG A 107 10.58 17.94 7.91
C ARG A 107 9.47 18.81 8.49
N LEU A 108 9.43 18.97 9.82
CA LEU A 108 8.47 19.82 10.53
C LEU A 108 8.60 21.29 10.09
N ALA A 109 9.82 21.81 10.04
CA ALA A 109 10.10 23.18 9.60
C ALA A 109 9.68 23.42 8.14
N LEU A 110 9.82 22.41 7.27
CA LEU A 110 9.46 22.50 5.84
C LEU A 110 8.01 22.06 5.54
N LEU A 111 7.23 21.62 6.53
CA LEU A 111 5.83 21.21 6.33
C LEU A 111 4.98 22.24 5.59
N PRO A 112 4.97 23.55 5.94
CA PRO A 112 4.14 24.52 5.23
C PRO A 112 4.57 24.67 3.77
N PHE A 113 5.87 24.69 3.50
CA PHE A 113 6.41 24.75 2.15
C PHE A 113 6.03 23.52 1.33
N HIS A 114 6.23 22.31 1.87
CA HIS A 114 5.83 21.07 1.22
C HIS A 114 4.31 20.97 1.04
N ALA A 115 3.52 21.52 1.95
CA ALA A 115 2.07 21.54 1.82
C ALA A 115 1.62 22.45 0.69
N LEU A 116 2.24 23.63 0.54
CA LEU A 116 1.99 24.56 -0.56
C LEU A 116 2.46 23.99 -1.90
N GLU A 117 3.71 23.50 -1.98
CA GLU A 117 4.29 22.84 -3.15
C GLU A 117 3.37 21.72 -3.66
N ARG A 118 2.93 20.84 -2.75
CA ARG A 118 2.00 19.77 -3.05
C ARG A 118 0.64 20.29 -3.54
N ARG A 119 0.08 21.31 -2.89
CA ARG A 119 -1.23 21.87 -3.26
C ARG A 119 -1.17 22.47 -4.66
N LEU A 120 -0.12 23.21 -4.98
CA LEU A 120 0.12 23.78 -6.30
C LEU A 120 0.33 22.69 -7.36
N ALA A 121 1.19 21.69 -7.10
CA ALA A 121 1.42 20.59 -8.04
C ALA A 121 0.14 19.81 -8.32
N THR A 122 -0.62 19.45 -7.28
CA THR A 122 -1.91 18.75 -7.43
C THR A 122 -2.92 19.61 -8.20
N TRP A 123 -2.99 20.91 -7.90
CA TRP A 123 -3.88 21.83 -8.59
C TRP A 123 -3.52 21.98 -10.06
N ARG A 124 -2.23 22.11 -10.41
CA ARG A 124 -1.76 22.18 -11.80
C ARG A 124 -2.11 20.92 -12.60
N ILE A 125 -1.93 19.74 -12.01
CA ILE A 125 -2.26 18.48 -12.69
C ILE A 125 -3.77 18.39 -12.93
N ARG A 126 -4.59 18.71 -11.92
CA ARG A 126 -6.05 18.57 -12.03
C ARG A 126 -6.69 19.62 -12.93
N ASN A 127 -6.12 20.83 -13.00
CA ASN A 127 -6.62 21.91 -13.87
C ASN A 127 -5.83 22.03 -15.17
N GLY A 128 -4.93 21.10 -15.47
CA GLY A 128 -4.06 21.15 -16.64
C GLY A 128 -4.75 20.76 -17.95
N GLY A 129 -5.96 20.19 -17.89
CA GLY A 129 -6.75 19.82 -19.08
C GLY A 129 -6.17 18.64 -19.88
N PHE A 130 -5.17 17.94 -19.37
CA PHE A 130 -4.51 16.81 -20.04
C PHE A 130 -4.87 15.46 -19.39
N PRO A 131 -4.99 14.37 -20.18
CA PRO A 131 -5.03 13.02 -19.62
C PRO A 131 -3.70 12.66 -18.99
N TYR A 132 -3.71 11.93 -17.88
CA TYR A 132 -2.46 11.50 -17.24
C TYR A 132 -2.50 10.08 -16.70
N HIS A 133 -1.31 9.49 -16.60
CA HIS A 133 -1.07 8.20 -15.98
C HIS A 133 -0.33 8.40 -14.65
N LEU A 134 -0.67 7.62 -13.63
CA LEU A 134 -0.07 7.72 -12.30
C LEU A 134 0.99 6.64 -12.08
N VAL A 135 2.11 7.02 -11.49
CA VAL A 135 3.12 6.08 -10.99
C VAL A 135 3.14 6.17 -9.48
N LEU A 136 2.72 5.09 -8.81
CA LEU A 136 2.64 5.03 -7.34
C LEU A 136 3.97 4.53 -6.80
N LEU A 137 4.77 5.45 -6.26
CA LEU A 137 6.08 5.16 -5.70
C LEU A 137 5.95 4.58 -4.28
N GLN A 138 6.85 3.66 -3.97
CA GLN A 138 7.02 3.05 -2.65
C GLN A 138 8.36 3.47 -2.06
N LEU A 139 8.57 3.19 -0.78
CA LEU A 139 9.87 3.39 -0.16
C LEU A 139 10.82 2.28 -0.64
N GLU A 140 12.00 2.64 -1.14
CA GLU A 140 13.02 1.66 -1.58
C GLU A 140 13.47 0.73 -0.45
N HIS A 141 13.36 1.17 0.81
CA HIS A 141 13.69 0.37 1.99
C HIS A 141 12.51 -0.46 2.54
N ASP A 142 11.34 -0.40 1.91
CA ASP A 142 10.22 -1.28 2.25
C ASP A 142 10.63 -2.74 1.99
N SER A 143 10.31 -3.64 2.93
CA SER A 143 10.55 -5.08 2.77
C SER A 143 9.85 -5.61 1.52
N SER A 144 8.70 -5.04 1.17
CA SER A 144 7.96 -5.39 -0.05
C SER A 144 8.74 -4.99 -1.31
N PHE A 145 9.42 -3.85 -1.32
CA PHE A 145 10.27 -3.47 -2.45
C PHE A 145 11.52 -4.38 -2.50
N ARG A 146 12.19 -4.62 -1.37
CA ARG A 146 13.45 -5.38 -1.36
C ARG A 146 13.29 -6.88 -1.66
N MET A 147 12.23 -7.50 -1.15
CA MET A 147 12.06 -8.96 -1.19
C MET A 147 11.08 -9.41 -2.27
N HIS A 148 10.23 -8.51 -2.76
CA HIS A 148 9.09 -8.84 -3.63
C HIS A 148 9.02 -7.96 -4.88
N SER A 149 10.12 -7.29 -5.25
CA SER A 149 10.30 -6.56 -6.50
C SER A 149 11.33 -7.25 -7.39
N PRO A 150 11.20 -7.17 -8.73
CA PRO A 150 12.27 -7.57 -9.65
C PRO A 150 13.39 -6.52 -9.77
N PHE A 151 13.22 -5.33 -9.18
CA PHE A 151 14.17 -4.22 -9.30
C PHE A 151 15.14 -4.19 -8.12
N ALA A 152 16.43 -3.98 -8.41
CA ALA A 152 17.45 -3.78 -7.39
C ALA A 152 17.39 -2.36 -6.80
N THR A 153 16.96 -1.38 -7.60
CA THR A 153 16.86 0.03 -7.19
C THR A 153 15.57 0.69 -7.68
N MET A 154 15.15 1.75 -6.99
CA MET A 154 14.04 2.59 -7.45
C MET A 154 14.34 3.23 -8.81
N THR A 155 15.59 3.56 -9.09
CA THR A 155 16.02 4.18 -10.36
C THR A 155 15.76 3.27 -11.56
N GLU A 156 15.96 1.96 -11.44
CA GLU A 156 15.64 0.98 -12.48
C GLU A 156 14.13 0.99 -12.81
N PHE A 157 13.29 1.02 -11.78
CA PHE A 157 11.84 1.12 -11.95
C PHE A 157 11.45 2.43 -12.65
N LEU A 158 12.02 3.57 -12.22
CA LEU A 158 11.77 4.87 -12.84
C LEU A 158 12.18 4.88 -14.32
N ALA A 159 13.35 4.33 -14.65
CA ALA A 159 13.86 4.28 -16.01
C ALA A 159 12.95 3.45 -16.92
N LEU A 160 12.57 2.25 -16.48
CA LEU A 160 11.68 1.36 -17.23
C LEU A 160 10.33 2.02 -17.52
N VAL A 161 9.73 2.67 -16.50
CA VAL A 161 8.44 3.34 -16.65
C VAL A 161 8.55 4.57 -17.57
N MET A 162 9.61 5.35 -17.44
CA MET A 162 9.85 6.53 -18.29
C MET A 162 10.03 6.13 -19.76
N GLU A 163 10.84 5.11 -20.03
CA GLU A 163 11.05 4.60 -21.39
C GLU A 163 9.73 4.09 -21.99
N GLY A 164 8.98 3.29 -21.23
CA GLY A 164 7.69 2.76 -21.67
C GLY A 164 6.68 3.87 -21.97
N PHE A 165 6.64 4.92 -21.15
CA PHE A 165 5.79 6.08 -21.37
C PHE A 165 6.20 6.85 -22.63
N ALA A 166 7.49 7.16 -22.78
CA ALA A 166 8.00 7.90 -23.93
C ALA A 166 7.75 7.19 -25.26
N ARG A 167 7.81 5.85 -25.27
CA ARG A 167 7.58 5.02 -26.48
C ARG A 167 6.11 4.78 -26.80
N GLY A 168 5.25 4.76 -25.78
CA GLY A 168 3.87 4.29 -25.91
C GLY A 168 2.79 5.35 -25.83
N ALA A 169 2.97 6.34 -24.94
CA ALA A 169 1.91 7.27 -24.59
C ALA A 169 1.63 8.28 -25.73
N PRO A 170 0.35 8.63 -25.99
CA PRO A 170 0.01 9.75 -26.85
C PRO A 170 0.71 11.06 -26.44
N THR A 171 1.01 11.92 -27.40
CA THR A 171 1.80 13.15 -27.18
C THR A 171 1.14 14.15 -26.23
N HIS A 172 -0.19 14.12 -26.09
CA HIS A 172 -0.95 14.99 -25.18
C HIS A 172 -1.17 14.36 -23.79
N HIS A 173 -0.69 13.14 -23.55
CA HIS A 173 -0.76 12.51 -22.23
C HIS A 173 0.43 12.92 -21.36
N HIS A 174 0.20 12.94 -20.04
CA HIS A 174 1.22 13.25 -19.05
C HIS A 174 1.47 12.06 -18.11
N LEU A 175 2.63 12.05 -17.47
CA LEU A 175 3.04 11.06 -16.48
C LEU A 175 3.21 11.73 -15.12
N VAL A 176 2.53 11.22 -14.10
CA VAL A 176 2.55 11.80 -12.75
C VAL A 176 3.15 10.79 -11.78
N PHE A 177 4.35 11.08 -11.29
CA PHE A 177 4.99 10.31 -10.23
C PHE A 177 4.51 10.79 -8.86
N LYS A 178 3.94 9.87 -8.08
CA LYS A 178 3.39 10.14 -6.77
C LYS A 178 4.26 9.51 -5.69
N ALA A 179 4.96 10.33 -4.92
CA ALA A 179 5.78 9.87 -3.80
C ALA A 179 4.95 9.26 -2.66
N HIS A 180 5.56 8.31 -1.95
CA HIS A 180 5.01 7.76 -0.71
C HIS A 180 4.90 8.86 0.37
N PRO A 181 3.84 8.87 1.22
CA PRO A 181 3.68 9.89 2.26
C PRO A 181 4.84 9.97 3.26
N LEU A 182 5.58 8.87 3.43
CA LEU A 182 6.73 8.77 4.32
C LEU A 182 8.08 8.94 3.61
N GLU A 183 8.09 9.33 2.33
CA GLU A 183 9.33 9.64 1.61
C GLU A 183 10.10 10.74 2.35
N ASP A 184 11.33 10.43 2.76
CA ASP A 184 12.17 11.30 3.58
C ASP A 184 13.37 11.87 2.82
N GLY A 185 13.45 11.62 1.51
CA GLY A 185 14.40 12.26 0.61
C GLY A 185 15.82 11.68 0.68
N ARG A 186 15.98 10.47 1.24
CA ARG A 186 17.26 9.74 1.24
C ARG A 186 17.75 9.42 -0.16
N ILE A 187 16.81 9.19 -1.09
CA ILE A 187 17.11 9.04 -2.51
C ILE A 187 16.63 10.31 -3.23
N PRO A 188 17.44 10.88 -4.13
CA PRO A 188 17.06 12.06 -4.90
C PRO A 188 16.07 11.69 -6.02
N VAL A 189 14.94 11.07 -5.69
CA VAL A 189 13.91 10.58 -6.63
C VAL A 189 13.46 11.66 -7.62
N ALA A 190 13.26 12.89 -7.13
CA ALA A 190 12.87 14.01 -7.99
C ALA A 190 13.96 14.37 -9.02
N HIS A 191 15.23 14.26 -8.65
CA HIS A 191 16.34 14.50 -9.56
C HIS A 191 16.41 13.42 -10.65
N GLU A 192 16.29 12.15 -10.26
CA GLU A 192 16.28 11.04 -11.22
C GLU A 192 15.09 11.12 -12.20
N ILE A 193 13.90 11.48 -11.71
CA ILE A 193 12.74 11.70 -12.58
C ILE A 193 13.04 12.80 -13.61
N THR A 194 13.57 13.95 -13.19
CA THR A 194 13.92 15.05 -14.10
C THR A 194 14.99 14.64 -15.10
N ARG A 195 16.04 13.95 -14.65
CA ARG A 195 17.14 13.47 -15.50
C ARG A 195 16.63 12.49 -16.57
N LEU A 196 15.83 11.50 -16.16
CA LEU A 196 15.22 10.51 -17.06
C LEU A 196 14.23 11.16 -18.03
N ALA A 197 13.41 12.10 -17.56
CA ALA A 197 12.45 12.79 -18.42
C ALA A 197 13.13 13.62 -19.50
N ALA A 198 14.25 14.28 -19.19
CA ALA A 198 15.07 14.99 -20.15
C ALA A 198 15.73 14.01 -21.15
N GLN A 199 16.30 12.91 -20.67
CA GLN A 199 16.91 11.87 -21.50
C GLN A 199 15.95 11.28 -22.54
N HIS A 200 14.67 11.16 -22.19
CA HIS A 200 13.63 10.64 -23.08
C HIS A 200 12.82 11.72 -23.83
N GLY A 201 13.16 13.01 -23.66
CA GLY A 201 12.48 14.11 -24.37
C GLY A 201 11.01 14.32 -23.95
N VAL A 202 10.65 14.01 -22.70
CA VAL A 202 9.28 14.11 -22.17
C VAL A 202 9.18 15.01 -20.92
N ALA A 203 10.18 15.85 -20.69
CA ALA A 203 10.28 16.70 -19.49
C ALA A 203 9.08 17.65 -19.32
N ASP A 204 8.48 18.11 -20.42
CA ASP A 204 7.28 18.96 -20.46
C ASP A 204 6.00 18.23 -20.00
N ARG A 205 6.01 16.90 -20.01
CA ARG A 205 4.84 16.06 -19.74
C ARG A 205 4.98 15.17 -18.51
N VAL A 206 6.05 15.36 -17.73
CA VAL A 206 6.31 14.60 -16.50
C VAL A 206 6.14 15.49 -15.27
N HIS A 207 5.39 14.99 -14.29
CA HIS A 207 5.12 15.70 -13.04
C HIS A 207 5.53 14.85 -11.83
N PHE A 208 5.98 15.51 -10.76
CA PHE A 208 6.26 14.87 -9.49
C PHE A 208 5.43 15.48 -8.37
N VAL A 209 4.73 14.65 -7.59
CA VAL A 209 3.89 15.08 -6.46
C VAL A 209 4.42 14.48 -5.17
N ARG A 210 4.91 15.35 -4.28
CA ARG A 210 5.37 15.00 -2.93
C ARG A 210 4.19 14.74 -2.00
N GLY A 211 3.95 13.47 -1.67
CA GLY A 211 2.95 13.08 -0.66
C GLY A 211 1.51 13.54 -1.01
N GLY A 212 0.60 13.53 -0.03
CA GLY A 212 -0.81 13.92 -0.25
C GLY A 212 -1.80 12.78 -0.43
N LYS A 213 -3.08 13.14 -0.36
CA LYS A 213 -4.20 12.22 -0.61
C LYS A 213 -4.14 11.72 -2.04
N LEU A 214 -4.18 10.41 -2.21
CA LEU A 214 -4.12 9.76 -3.53
C LEU A 214 -5.46 9.88 -4.28
N ALA A 215 -6.58 9.78 -3.57
CA ALA A 215 -7.92 9.75 -4.15
C ALA A 215 -8.21 10.89 -5.17
N PRO A 216 -7.90 12.17 -4.90
CA PRO A 216 -8.16 13.24 -5.86
C PRO A 216 -7.37 13.11 -7.17
N LEU A 217 -6.17 12.53 -7.16
CA LEU A 217 -5.40 12.27 -8.36
C LEU A 217 -5.92 11.04 -9.10
N LEU A 218 -6.39 10.01 -8.38
CA LEU A 218 -6.95 8.84 -9.05
C LEU A 218 -8.26 9.15 -9.80
N ASN A 219 -9.07 10.09 -9.31
CA ASN A 219 -10.37 10.39 -9.91
C ASN A 219 -10.28 10.82 -11.39
N ASP A 220 -9.19 11.48 -11.77
CA ASP A 220 -9.01 12.04 -13.12
C ASP A 220 -7.92 11.29 -13.93
N ALA A 221 -7.35 10.21 -13.39
CA ALA A 221 -6.27 9.45 -14.02
C ALA A 221 -6.80 8.44 -15.06
N ARG A 222 -5.98 8.17 -16.09
CA ARG A 222 -6.27 7.18 -17.14
C ARG A 222 -5.86 5.76 -16.78
N SER A 223 -4.73 5.62 -16.10
CA SER A 223 -4.23 4.35 -15.58
C SER A 223 -3.20 4.58 -14.50
N ALA A 224 -2.80 3.51 -13.81
CA ALA A 224 -1.69 3.57 -12.86
C ALA A 224 -0.68 2.44 -13.05
N VAL A 225 0.56 2.72 -12.62
CA VAL A 225 1.67 1.77 -12.57
C VAL A 225 2.23 1.77 -11.14
N THR A 226 2.56 0.60 -10.62
CA THR A 226 3.26 0.47 -9.34
C THR A 226 4.13 -0.78 -9.34
N VAL A 227 5.00 -0.94 -8.33
CA VAL A 227 5.72 -2.20 -8.14
C VAL A 227 4.78 -3.19 -7.47
N ASN A 228 4.46 -2.98 -6.20
CA ASN A 228 3.58 -3.83 -5.40
C ASN A 228 2.83 -3.05 -4.30
N SER A 229 2.60 -1.74 -4.51
CA SER A 229 1.96 -0.90 -3.51
C SER A 229 0.50 -1.33 -3.27
N THR A 230 0.10 -1.47 -2.01
CA THR A 230 -1.31 -1.67 -1.64
C THR A 230 -2.21 -0.51 -2.11
N ALA A 231 -1.63 0.66 -2.43
CA ALA A 231 -2.33 1.74 -3.10
C ALA A 231 -2.90 1.35 -4.48
N GLY A 232 -2.35 0.31 -5.14
CA GLY A 232 -2.90 -0.29 -6.35
C GLY A 232 -4.34 -0.78 -6.17
N GLN A 233 -4.72 -1.22 -4.96
CA GLN A 233 -6.10 -1.59 -4.67
C GLN A 233 -7.07 -0.41 -4.77
N GLN A 234 -6.62 0.82 -4.48
CA GLN A 234 -7.45 2.02 -4.68
C GLN A 234 -7.63 2.37 -6.16
N VAL A 235 -6.70 1.95 -7.02
CA VAL A 235 -6.80 2.07 -8.49
C VAL A 235 -7.86 1.10 -8.99
N LEU A 236 -7.76 -0.17 -8.59
CA LEU A 236 -8.69 -1.23 -8.99
C LEU A 236 -10.12 -0.98 -8.50
N TRP A 237 -10.28 -0.47 -7.27
CA TRP A 237 -11.59 -0.07 -6.74
C TRP A 237 -12.30 1.00 -7.59
N ARG A 238 -11.54 1.84 -8.30
CA ARG A 238 -12.08 2.85 -9.23
C ARG A 238 -12.28 2.31 -10.65
N GLY A 239 -12.04 1.02 -10.88
CA GLY A 239 -12.09 0.43 -12.22
C GLY A 239 -11.01 0.96 -13.16
N LEU A 240 -9.92 1.54 -12.61
CA LEU A 240 -8.82 2.06 -13.41
C LEU A 240 -7.85 0.94 -13.80
N PRO A 241 -7.34 0.94 -15.05
CA PRO A 241 -6.27 0.05 -15.46
C PRO A 241 -5.04 0.16 -14.55
N LEU A 242 -4.52 -0.99 -14.11
CA LEU A 242 -3.36 -1.09 -13.26
C LEU A 242 -2.32 -2.03 -13.88
N LYS A 243 -1.07 -1.60 -13.91
CA LYS A 243 0.08 -2.46 -14.19
C LYS A 243 0.98 -2.56 -12.95
N THR A 244 1.36 -3.79 -12.60
CA THR A 244 2.30 -4.09 -11.52
C THR A 244 3.56 -4.77 -12.05
N PHE A 245 4.63 -4.79 -11.24
CA PHE A 245 5.89 -5.46 -11.56
C PHE A 245 6.39 -6.40 -10.46
N GLY A 246 6.03 -6.13 -9.20
CA GLY A 246 6.40 -6.97 -8.07
C GLY A 246 5.32 -7.99 -7.72
N ALA A 247 5.67 -8.89 -6.81
CA ALA A 247 4.70 -9.78 -6.19
C ALA A 247 3.77 -8.97 -5.28
N ALA A 248 2.48 -9.02 -5.59
CA ALA A 248 1.42 -8.42 -4.81
C ALA A 248 0.23 -9.37 -4.75
N VAL A 249 -0.41 -9.46 -3.59
CA VAL A 249 -1.55 -10.38 -3.34
C VAL A 249 -2.74 -10.13 -4.27
N TYR A 250 -2.85 -8.92 -4.82
CA TYR A 250 -3.90 -8.53 -5.77
C TYR A 250 -3.46 -8.70 -7.24
N SER A 251 -2.28 -9.25 -7.53
CA SER A 251 -1.77 -9.39 -8.89
C SER A 251 -2.44 -10.55 -9.64
N LYS A 252 -3.74 -10.42 -9.92
CA LYS A 252 -4.57 -11.41 -10.61
C LYS A 252 -4.79 -11.02 -12.09
N PRO A 253 -4.73 -11.97 -13.04
CA PRO A 253 -4.78 -11.69 -14.47
C PRO A 253 -6.08 -11.03 -14.94
N GLU A 254 -7.18 -11.20 -14.20
CA GLU A 254 -8.50 -10.67 -14.53
C GLU A 254 -8.57 -9.15 -14.40
N PHE A 255 -7.76 -8.56 -13.51
CA PHE A 255 -7.83 -7.13 -13.21
C PHE A 255 -6.47 -6.42 -13.13
N VAL A 256 -5.36 -7.12 -13.33
CA VAL A 256 -4.02 -6.51 -13.47
C VAL A 256 -3.49 -6.75 -14.88
N SER A 257 -3.04 -5.67 -15.54
CA SER A 257 -2.66 -5.72 -16.94
C SER A 257 -1.31 -6.42 -17.16
N SER A 258 -1.32 -7.41 -18.05
CA SER A 258 -0.13 -8.07 -18.59
C SER A 258 0.50 -7.33 -19.79
N GLN A 259 -0.05 -6.20 -20.24
CA GLN A 259 0.47 -5.45 -21.39
C GLN A 259 1.92 -5.01 -21.17
N SER A 260 2.70 -4.90 -22.25
CA SER A 260 3.97 -4.17 -22.24
C SER A 260 3.74 -2.73 -21.76
N LEU A 261 4.73 -2.06 -21.18
CA LEU A 261 4.54 -0.65 -20.77
C LEU A 261 4.15 0.27 -21.93
N PRO A 262 4.80 0.20 -23.11
CA PRO A 262 4.38 1.00 -24.24
C PRO A 262 2.91 0.79 -24.62
N ASP A 263 2.46 -0.47 -24.70
CA ASP A 263 1.06 -0.77 -25.06
C ASP A 263 0.09 -0.37 -23.95
N PHE A 264 0.49 -0.52 -22.69
CA PHE A 264 -0.29 -0.10 -21.54
C PHE A 264 -0.49 1.42 -21.53
N PHE A 265 0.53 2.21 -21.83
CA PHE A 265 0.39 3.66 -21.91
C PHE A 265 -0.35 4.13 -23.17
N ARG A 266 -0.17 3.42 -24.29
CA ARG A 266 -0.89 3.70 -25.54
C ARG A 266 -2.40 3.51 -25.37
N GLN A 267 -2.80 2.33 -24.87
CA GLN A 267 -4.19 1.95 -24.76
C GLN A 267 -4.37 0.97 -23.58
N PRO A 268 -4.54 1.47 -22.35
CA PRO A 268 -4.65 0.62 -21.18
C PRO A 268 -5.98 -0.14 -21.19
N ARG A 269 -5.92 -1.48 -21.04
CA ARG A 269 -7.12 -2.31 -20.92
C ARG A 269 -7.77 -2.14 -19.54
N ARG A 270 -9.10 -2.00 -19.52
CA ARG A 270 -9.87 -1.89 -18.28
C ARG A 270 -9.81 -3.21 -17.49
N PRO A 271 -9.72 -3.13 -16.15
CA PRO A 271 -9.78 -4.32 -15.30
C PRO A 271 -11.20 -4.89 -15.27
N ASP A 272 -11.33 -6.21 -15.05
CA ASP A 272 -12.62 -6.77 -14.66
C ASP A 272 -12.98 -6.30 -13.24
N SER A 273 -13.91 -5.35 -13.18
CA SER A 273 -14.34 -4.74 -11.92
C SER A 273 -15.28 -5.64 -11.11
N ARG A 274 -15.86 -6.70 -11.70
CA ARG A 274 -16.62 -7.71 -10.96
C ARG A 274 -15.64 -8.66 -10.29
N ALA A 275 -14.68 -9.18 -11.04
CA ALA A 275 -13.58 -10.00 -10.51
C ALA A 275 -12.85 -9.33 -9.34
N TYR A 276 -12.54 -8.03 -9.45
CA TYR A 276 -11.91 -7.31 -8.34
C TYR A 276 -12.81 -7.18 -7.10
N ARG A 277 -14.14 -7.05 -7.29
CA ARG A 277 -15.09 -7.00 -6.17
C ARG A 277 -15.17 -8.33 -5.44
N ASP A 278 -15.18 -9.44 -6.17
CA ASP A 278 -15.18 -10.79 -5.59
C ASP A 278 -13.87 -11.04 -4.82
N TYR A 279 -12.73 -10.69 -5.42
CA TYR A 279 -11.43 -10.72 -4.72
C TYR A 279 -11.45 -9.90 -3.43
N ARG A 280 -11.97 -8.66 -3.49
CA ARG A 280 -12.06 -7.79 -2.32
C ARG A 280 -13.02 -8.37 -1.27
N HIS A 281 -14.11 -9.00 -1.68
CA HIS A 281 -15.06 -9.67 -0.79
C HIS A 281 -14.40 -10.88 -0.12
N TYR A 282 -13.62 -11.67 -0.85
CA TYR A 282 -12.83 -12.76 -0.29
C TYR A 282 -11.81 -12.27 0.75
N LEU A 283 -11.08 -11.20 0.45
CA LEU A 283 -10.20 -10.55 1.43
C LEU A 283 -10.97 -10.10 2.67
N LEU A 284 -12.13 -9.48 2.39
CA LEU A 284 -13.29 -9.30 3.28
C LEU A 284 -13.32 -10.44 4.25
N GLU A 285 -13.90 -11.55 3.83
CA GLU A 285 -14.32 -12.72 4.62
C GLU A 285 -13.20 -13.57 5.23
N THR A 286 -11.95 -13.37 4.82
CA THR A 286 -10.82 -14.17 5.31
C THR A 286 -9.88 -13.41 6.22
N SER A 287 -8.98 -12.59 5.66
CA SER A 287 -7.79 -12.08 6.34
C SER A 287 -7.89 -10.62 6.79
N GLN A 288 -8.89 -9.86 6.33
CA GLN A 288 -9.03 -8.45 6.67
C GLN A 288 -9.96 -8.27 7.87
N VAL A 289 -9.38 -7.97 9.02
CA VAL A 289 -10.11 -7.78 10.29
C VAL A 289 -10.31 -6.29 10.56
N PRO A 290 -11.53 -5.83 10.90
CA PRO A 290 -11.79 -4.42 11.22
C PRO A 290 -10.96 -3.95 12.42
N GLY A 291 -10.23 -2.85 12.29
CA GLY A 291 -9.53 -2.23 13.40
C GLY A 291 -8.23 -1.53 13.00
N GLY A 292 -7.36 -1.31 13.99
CA GLY A 292 -6.06 -0.70 13.74
C GLY A 292 -5.18 -0.63 14.98
N PHE A 293 -3.87 -0.61 14.78
CA PHE A 293 -2.88 -0.69 15.88
C PHE A 293 -2.79 0.59 16.71
N TYR A 294 -3.03 1.75 16.10
CA TYR A 294 -2.63 3.02 16.68
C TYR A 294 -3.64 3.60 17.67
N SER A 295 -4.93 3.45 17.42
CA SER A 295 -5.97 4.05 18.27
C SER A 295 -6.55 3.06 19.28
N THR A 296 -6.88 3.53 20.49
CA THR A 296 -7.58 2.69 21.49
C THR A 296 -8.87 2.09 20.91
N ARG A 297 -9.62 2.89 20.13
CA ARG A 297 -10.83 2.45 19.43
C ARG A 297 -10.53 1.34 18.42
N GLY A 298 -9.50 1.53 17.59
CA GLY A 298 -9.07 0.55 16.58
C GLY A 298 -8.56 -0.75 17.18
N ARG A 299 -7.79 -0.69 18.28
CA ARG A 299 -7.31 -1.88 18.99
C ARG A 299 -8.45 -2.66 19.62
N ARG A 300 -9.41 -1.96 20.25
CA ARG A 300 -10.61 -2.60 20.82
C ARG A 300 -11.46 -3.27 19.75
N ALA A 301 -11.61 -2.65 18.58
CA ALA A 301 -12.32 -3.28 17.46
C ALA A 301 -11.61 -4.57 16.98
N LEU A 302 -10.29 -4.48 16.76
CA LEU A 302 -9.47 -5.61 16.33
C LEU A 302 -9.51 -6.80 17.30
N LEU A 303 -9.30 -6.55 18.59
CA LEU A 303 -9.19 -7.59 19.61
C LEU A 303 -10.48 -8.40 19.80
N ARG A 304 -11.65 -7.85 19.44
CA ARG A 304 -12.93 -8.56 19.56
C ARG A 304 -13.09 -9.73 18.60
N GLN A 305 -12.41 -9.70 17.47
CA GLN A 305 -12.52 -10.75 16.45
C GLN A 305 -11.23 -11.54 16.33
N VAL A 306 -10.07 -10.87 16.42
CA VAL A 306 -8.81 -11.53 16.09
C VAL A 306 -8.36 -12.55 17.13
N VAL A 307 -8.78 -12.41 18.39
CA VAL A 307 -8.47 -13.38 19.44
C VAL A 307 -9.13 -14.72 19.13
N ASP A 308 -10.40 -14.71 18.74
CA ASP A 308 -11.13 -15.92 18.34
C ASP A 308 -10.49 -16.56 17.09
N MET A 309 -10.10 -15.74 16.11
CA MET A 309 -9.37 -16.22 14.92
C MET A 309 -7.97 -16.79 15.21
N MET A 310 -7.32 -16.34 16.30
CA MET A 310 -6.04 -16.89 16.75
C MET A 310 -6.21 -18.24 17.43
N LEU A 311 -7.28 -18.40 18.21
CA LEU A 311 -7.56 -19.62 18.97
C LEU A 311 -8.30 -20.69 18.16
N ALA A 312 -8.93 -20.33 17.04
CA ALA A 312 -9.58 -21.26 16.14
C ALA A 312 -8.59 -22.34 15.64
N PRO A 313 -9.02 -23.60 15.45
CA PRO A 313 -8.15 -24.64 14.90
C PRO A 313 -7.75 -24.34 13.46
N GLU A 314 -8.68 -23.81 12.66
CA GLU A 314 -8.50 -23.56 11.24
C GLU A 314 -7.89 -22.19 10.93
N ASP A 315 -7.11 -22.14 9.85
CA ASP A 315 -6.62 -20.89 9.26
C ASP A 315 -7.80 -20.07 8.69
N PRO A 316 -7.72 -18.72 8.62
CA PRO A 316 -8.83 -17.89 8.14
C PRO A 316 -9.34 -18.21 6.73
N TYR A 317 -8.51 -18.77 5.84
CA TYR A 317 -8.95 -19.20 4.51
C TYR A 317 -9.68 -20.54 4.58
N ASP A 318 -9.14 -21.50 5.33
CA ASP A 318 -9.76 -22.82 5.49
C ASP A 318 -11.09 -22.72 6.26
N ALA A 319 -11.16 -21.85 7.28
CA ALA A 319 -12.36 -21.58 8.05
C ALA A 319 -13.52 -21.03 7.20
N LEU A 320 -13.22 -20.26 6.15
CA LEU A 320 -14.25 -19.79 5.23
C LEU A 320 -14.83 -20.96 4.41
N VAL A 321 -13.96 -21.83 3.90
CA VAL A 321 -14.37 -23.00 3.08
C VAL A 321 -15.13 -24.05 3.89
N SER A 322 -14.82 -24.19 5.18
CA SER A 322 -15.52 -25.13 6.08
C SER A 322 -16.83 -24.59 6.65
N GLY A 323 -17.16 -23.31 6.40
CA GLY A 323 -18.31 -22.63 7.01
C GLY A 323 -18.14 -22.31 8.50
N ASN A 324 -16.95 -22.53 9.07
CA ASN A 324 -16.65 -22.27 10.48
C ASN A 324 -16.13 -20.84 10.72
N ALA A 325 -16.06 -20.01 9.69
CA ALA A 325 -15.66 -18.62 9.81
C ALA A 325 -16.60 -17.90 10.79
N ALA A 326 -16.02 -17.32 11.84
CA ALA A 326 -16.79 -16.60 12.84
C ALA A 326 -17.60 -15.47 12.18
N PRO A 327 -18.91 -15.32 12.50
CA PRO A 327 -19.74 -14.28 11.90
C PRO A 327 -19.11 -12.92 12.13
N ARG A 328 -18.95 -12.16 11.03
CA ARG A 328 -18.30 -10.86 11.01
C ARG A 328 -19.16 -9.82 11.73
N GLN A 329 -19.10 -9.80 13.06
CA GLN A 329 -19.90 -8.90 13.88
C GLN A 329 -19.58 -7.43 13.57
N GLN A 330 -20.53 -6.73 12.95
CA GLN A 330 -20.45 -5.29 12.67
C GLN A 330 -20.69 -4.49 13.96
N LEU A 331 -19.69 -4.43 14.83
CA LEU A 331 -19.81 -3.67 16.07
C LEU A 331 -19.57 -2.17 15.80
N ARG A 332 -20.66 -1.42 15.63
CA ARG A 332 -20.61 0.04 15.85
C ARG A 332 -20.33 0.28 17.33
N LEU A 333 -19.13 0.76 17.64
CA LEU A 333 -18.83 1.28 18.99
C LEU A 333 -19.79 2.45 19.28
N VAL A 334 -20.78 2.17 20.13
CA VAL A 334 -21.60 3.19 20.80
C VAL A 334 -20.64 4.04 21.63
N ASN A 335 -20.69 5.36 21.43
CA ASN A 335 -19.83 6.32 22.12
C ASN A 335 -20.23 6.46 23.59
#